data_AF-A0A6B3GE75-F1
#
_entry.id   AF-A0A6B3GE75-F1
#
_cell.length_a   1.000
_cell.length_b   1.000
_cell.length_c   1.000
_cell.angle_alpha   90.00
_cell.angle_beta   90.00
_cell.angle_gamma   90.00
#
_symmetry.space_group_name_H-M   'P 1'
#
loop_
_entity.id
_entity.type
_entity.pdbx_description
1 polymer ?
#
loop_
_entity_poly.entity_id
_entity_poly.type
_entity_poly.pdbx_seq_one_letter_code
_entity_poly.pdbx_strand_id
1 'polypeptide(L)'
;VILTTFEERSVWVVILSMAFLGWTSIARVARGSVITIKQADYVVAAKALGASTFRILTRHILPNAIAPVIVVATIALGGYIAAEATLSFLGIGLAEPTVSWGI
;
A
#
# COMPACT_ATOMS: atom_id res chain seq x y z
N VAL A 1 7.36 20.37 1.74
CA VAL A 1 8.01 20.80 0.47
C VAL A 1 7.22 20.33 -0.75
N ILE A 2 6.94 19.03 -0.93
CA ILE A 2 6.12 18.56 -2.06
C ILE A 2 4.65 19.08 -1.97
N LEU A 3 4.09 19.11 -0.75
CA LEU A 3 2.71 19.57 -0.49
C LEU A 3 2.50 21.09 -0.55
N THR A 4 3.58 21.86 -0.73
CA THR A 4 3.53 23.34 -0.81
C THR A 4 3.77 23.85 -2.22
N THR A 5 3.96 22.95 -3.19
CA THR A 5 4.29 23.30 -4.59
C THR A 5 3.07 23.26 -5.52
N PHE A 6 1.95 22.66 -5.08
CA PHE A 6 0.73 22.54 -5.87
C PHE A 6 -0.42 23.31 -5.19
N GLU A 7 -0.87 24.35 -5.88
CA GLU A 7 -1.85 25.34 -5.43
C GLU A 7 -3.28 24.77 -5.37
N GLU A 8 -3.54 23.66 -6.07
CA GLU A 8 -4.73 22.83 -5.88
C GLU A 8 -4.40 21.60 -5.03
N ARG A 9 -4.79 21.65 -3.76
CA ARG A 9 -4.62 20.55 -2.80
C ARG A 9 -5.64 19.45 -3.07
N SER A 10 -5.55 18.82 -4.24
CA SER A 10 -6.43 17.72 -4.63
C SER A 10 -6.13 16.47 -3.80
N VAL A 11 -7.18 15.78 -3.34
CA VAL A 11 -7.13 14.49 -2.65
C VAL A 11 -6.19 13.50 -3.35
N TRP A 12 -6.13 13.54 -4.67
CA TRP A 12 -5.25 12.69 -5.48
C TRP A 12 -3.76 12.96 -5.26
N VAL A 13 -3.34 14.21 -5.03
CA VAL A 13 -1.93 14.57 -4.78
C VAL A 13 -1.50 14.08 -3.39
N VAL A 14 -2.39 14.15 -2.41
CA VAL A 14 -2.15 13.61 -1.06
C VAL A 14 -2.04 12.08 -1.11
N ILE A 15 -2.99 11.41 -1.77
CA ILE A 15 -2.95 9.95 -1.94
C ILE A 15 -1.68 9.52 -2.69
N LEU A 16 -1.33 10.19 -3.80
CA LEU A 16 -0.13 9.84 -4.58
C LEU A 16 1.17 10.07 -3.80
N SER A 17 1.29 11.20 -3.09
CA SER A 17 2.49 11.50 -2.31
C SER A 17 2.63 10.55 -1.13
N MET A 18 1.53 10.18 -0.47
CA MET A 18 1.51 9.19 0.60
C MET A 18 1.79 7.78 0.09
N ALA A 19 1.19 7.36 -1.03
CA ALA A 19 1.48 6.09 -1.68
C ALA A 19 2.96 6.02 -2.08
N PHE A 20 3.52 7.10 -2.63
CA PHE A 20 4.93 7.19 -3.01
C PHE A 20 5.90 7.21 -1.83
N LEU A 21 5.44 7.56 -0.62
CA LEU A 21 6.24 7.44 0.60
C LEU A 21 6.07 6.05 1.25
N GLY A 22 4.85 5.51 1.24
CA GLY A 22 4.47 4.25 1.89
C GLY A 22 4.80 2.99 1.09
N TRP A 23 5.03 3.09 -0.23
CA TRP A 23 5.26 1.93 -1.10
C TRP A 23 6.47 1.09 -0.67
N THR A 24 7.51 1.70 -0.08
CA THR A 24 8.71 0.97 0.36
C THR A 24 8.41 -0.01 1.50
N SER A 25 7.57 0.39 2.46
CA SER A 25 7.13 -0.46 3.56
C SER A 25 6.24 -1.58 3.07
N ILE A 26 5.28 -1.26 2.21
CA ILE A 26 4.37 -2.25 1.59
C ILE A 26 5.17 -3.25 0.76
N ALA A 27 6.12 -2.79 -0.06
CA ALA A 27 6.99 -3.63 -0.88
C ALA A 27 7.90 -4.53 -0.02
N ARG A 28 8.40 -4.02 1.11
CA ARG A 28 9.19 -4.81 2.06
C ARG A 28 8.36 -5.94 2.67
N VAL A 29 7.13 -5.65 3.09
CA VAL A 29 6.20 -6.65 3.64
C VAL A 29 5.85 -7.68 2.57
N ALA A 30 5.47 -7.23 1.37
CA ALA A 30 5.16 -8.10 0.24
C ALA A 30 6.33 -9.06 -0.07
N ARG A 31 7.56 -8.56 -0.10
CA ARG A 31 8.76 -9.37 -0.30
C ARG A 31 8.93 -10.41 0.81
N GLY A 32 8.70 -10.05 2.06
CA GLY A 32 8.72 -10.98 3.19
C GLY A 32 7.70 -12.11 3.01
N SER A 33 6.46 -11.76 2.70
CA SER A 33 5.39 -12.73 2.43
C SER A 33 5.72 -13.65 1.25
N VAL A 34 6.29 -13.12 0.17
CA VAL A 34 6.74 -13.91 -0.99
C VAL A 34 7.82 -14.91 -0.61
N ILE A 35 8.79 -14.54 0.24
CA ILE A 35 9.84 -15.45 0.70
C ILE A 35 9.23 -16.59 1.53
N THR A 36 8.32 -16.28 2.45
CA THR A 36 7.61 -17.28 3.25
C THR A 36 6.78 -18.22 2.38
N ILE A 37 5.98 -17.67 1.46
CA ILE A 37 5.11 -18.46 0.57
C ILE A 37 5.94 -19.33 -0.37
N LYS A 38 7.08 -18.83 -0.86
CA LYS A 38 7.99 -19.59 -1.73
C LYS A 38 8.58 -20.83 -1.03
N GLN A 39 8.71 -20.79 0.31
CA GLN A 39 9.15 -21.93 1.12
C GLN A 39 8.01 -22.84 1.57
N ALA A 40 6.75 -22.55 1.21
CA ALA A 40 5.62 -23.39 1.59
C ALA A 40 5.64 -24.72 0.83
N ASP A 41 5.25 -25.81 1.52
CA ASP A 41 5.32 -27.18 1.01
C ASP A 41 4.55 -27.37 -0.31
N TYR A 42 3.42 -26.69 -0.50
CA TYR A 42 2.66 -26.75 -1.74
C TYR A 42 3.40 -26.10 -2.94
N VAL A 43 4.21 -25.07 -2.70
CA VAL A 43 5.05 -24.45 -3.74
C VAL A 43 6.22 -25.35 -4.08
N VAL A 44 6.85 -25.95 -3.07
CA VAL A 44 7.96 -26.90 -3.24
C VAL A 44 7.49 -28.14 -4.00
N ALA A 45 6.34 -28.70 -3.64
CA ALA A 45 5.72 -29.84 -4.33
C ALA A 45 5.33 -29.48 -5.78
N ALA A 46 4.70 -28.32 -6.01
CA ALA A 46 4.35 -27.87 -7.35
C ALA A 46 5.59 -27.69 -8.25
N LYS A 47 6.69 -27.20 -7.68
CA LYS A 47 7.97 -27.07 -8.40
C LYS A 47 8.61 -28.43 -8.68
N ALA A 48 8.54 -29.37 -7.74
CA ALA A 48 9.02 -30.76 -7.93
C ALA A 48 8.22 -31.50 -9.02
N LEU A 49 6.94 -31.16 -9.18
CA LEU A 49 6.07 -31.65 -10.26
C LEU A 49 6.32 -30.98 -11.63
N GLY A 50 7.30 -30.08 -11.73
CA GLY A 50 7.68 -29.43 -12.99
C GLY A 50 6.84 -28.21 -13.38
N ALA A 51 6.08 -27.61 -12.44
CA ALA A 51 5.34 -26.38 -12.74
C ALA A 51 6.29 -25.20 -13.02
N SER A 52 5.98 -24.42 -14.06
CA SER A 52 6.77 -23.25 -14.41
C SER A 52 6.73 -22.18 -13.31
N THR A 53 7.84 -21.49 -13.08
CA THR A 53 7.95 -20.46 -12.04
C THR A 53 6.91 -19.36 -12.22
N PHE A 54 6.60 -18.98 -13.47
CA PHE A 54 5.57 -17.97 -13.76
C PHE A 54 4.17 -18.41 -13.33
N ARG A 55 3.80 -19.69 -13.56
CA ARG A 55 2.51 -20.25 -13.15
C ARG A 55 2.39 -20.33 -11.62
N ILE A 56 3.47 -20.70 -10.94
CA ILE A 56 3.52 -20.70 -9.46
C ILE A 56 3.37 -19.27 -8.95
N LEU A 57 4.10 -18.31 -9.54
CA LEU A 57 4.09 -16.92 -9.11
C LEU A 57 2.69 -16.31 -9.21
N THR A 58 2.03 -16.39 -10.36
CA THR A 58 0.74 -15.70 -10.59
C THR A 58 -0.45 -16.40 -9.94
N ARG A 59 -0.45 -17.74 -9.87
CA ARG A 59 -1.59 -18.51 -9.37
C ARG A 59 -1.53 -18.84 -7.89
N HIS A 60 -0.33 -18.88 -7.29
CA HIS A 60 -0.15 -19.28 -5.90
C HIS A 60 0.49 -18.18 -5.07
N ILE A 61 1.59 -17.58 -5.53
CA ILE A 61 2.36 -16.64 -4.71
C ILE A 61 1.71 -15.26 -4.66
N LEU A 62 1.34 -14.69 -5.81
CA LEU A 62 0.74 -13.36 -5.93
C LEU A 62 -0.56 -13.22 -5.12
N PRO A 63 -1.57 -14.09 -5.28
CA PRO A 63 -2.82 -13.96 -4.53
C PRO A 63 -2.62 -14.11 -3.01
N ASN A 64 -1.68 -14.96 -2.56
CA ASN A 64 -1.37 -15.10 -1.14
C ASN A 64 -0.55 -13.92 -0.59
N ALA A 65 0.30 -13.28 -1.40
CA ALA A 65 1.07 -12.11 -0.99
C ALA A 65 0.23 -10.81 -0.94
N ILE A 66 -0.91 -10.76 -1.63
CA ILE A 66 -1.82 -9.61 -1.61
C ILE A 66 -2.51 -9.43 -0.25
N ALA A 67 -2.87 -10.51 0.44
CA ALA A 67 -3.54 -10.42 1.74
C ALA A 67 -2.79 -9.57 2.78
N PRO A 68 -1.50 -9.81 3.08
CA PRO A 68 -0.73 -8.96 4.00
C PRO A 68 -0.50 -7.55 3.46
N VAL A 69 -0.43 -7.36 2.14
CA VAL A 69 -0.34 -6.03 1.52
C VAL A 69 -1.59 -5.20 1.79
N ILE A 70 -2.78 -5.78 1.65
CA ILE A 70 -4.05 -5.10 1.94
C ILE A 70 -4.12 -4.70 3.41
N VAL A 71 -3.75 -5.59 4.33
CA VAL A 71 -3.77 -5.29 5.77
C VAL A 71 -2.89 -4.09 6.10
N VAL A 72 -1.65 -4.08 5.59
CA VAL A 72 -0.72 -2.96 5.83
C VAL A 72 -1.20 -1.68 5.15
N ALA A 73 -1.77 -1.77 3.95
CA ALA A 73 -2.34 -0.63 3.25
C ALA A 73 -3.50 -0.01 4.04
N THR A 74 -4.38 -0.81 4.64
CA THR A 74 -5.49 -0.33 5.47
C THR A 74 -5.00 0.37 6.73
N ILE A 75 -3.97 -0.19 7.39
CA ILE A 75 -3.36 0.45 8.57
C ILE A 75 -2.73 1.79 8.19
N ALA A 76 -2.01 1.82 7.07
CA ALA A 76 -1.39 3.05 6.56
C ALA A 76 -2.44 4.11 6.23
N LEU A 77 -3.55 3.71 5.60
CA LEU A 77 -4.68 4.59 5.29
C LEU A 77 -5.26 5.24 6.55
N GLY A 78 -5.44 4.48 7.63
CA GLY A 78 -5.89 5.04 8.91
C GLY A 78 -4.93 6.09 9.47
N GLY A 79 -3.62 5.85 9.38
CA GLY A 79 -2.59 6.82 9.77
C GLY A 79 -2.61 8.08 8.89
N TYR A 80 -2.90 7.93 7.60
CA TYR A 80 -3.00 9.03 6.66
C TYR A 80 -4.21 9.92 6.93
N ILE A 81 -5.38 9.33 7.19
CA ILE A 81 -6.60 10.05 7.55
C ILE A 81 -6.40 10.80 8.88
N ALA A 82 -5.78 10.17 9.88
CA ALA A 82 -5.51 10.82 11.17
C ALA A 82 -4.54 12.01 11.03
N ALA A 83 -3.51 11.88 10.19
CA ALA A 83 -2.57 12.95 9.92
C ALA A 83 -3.24 14.12 9.17
N GLU A 84 -4.10 13.83 8.19
CA GLU A 84 -4.89 14.83 7.47
C GLU A 84 -5.87 15.55 8.41
N ALA A 85 -6.61 14.82 9.24
CA ALA A 85 -7.55 15.36 10.21
C ALA A 85 -6.85 16.28 11.23
N THR A 86 -5.64 15.91 11.68
CA THR A 86 -4.83 16.74 12.59
C THR A 86 -4.39 18.05 11.92
N LEU A 87 -3.98 18.00 10.66
CA LEU A 87 -3.61 19.19 9.88
C LEU A 87 -4.82 20.10 9.59
N SER A 88 -5.97 19.51 9.33
CA SER A 88 -7.24 20.22 9.15
C SER A 88 -7.68 20.90 10.46
N PHE A 89 -7.54 20.22 11.59
CA PHE A 89 -7.80 20.77 12.92
C PHE A 89 -6.88 21.95 13.27
N LEU A 90 -5.61 21.91 12.84
CA LEU A 90 -4.65 23.00 13.04
C LEU A 90 -4.82 24.19 12.07
N GLY A 91 -5.85 24.18 11.20
CA GLY A 91 -6.15 25.29 10.29
C GLY A 91 -5.23 25.40 9.07
N ILE A 92 -4.36 24.41 8.82
CA ILE A 92 -3.49 24.30 7.64
C ILE A 92 -4.02 23.17 6.72
N GLY A 93 -5.36 23.07 6.68
CA GLY A 93 -6.13 22.07 5.95
C GLY A 93 -6.14 22.27 4.44
N LEU A 94 -6.80 21.37 3.71
CA LEU A 94 -7.01 21.48 2.27
C LEU A 94 -7.71 22.79 1.92
N ALA A 95 -7.22 23.49 0.89
CA ALA A 95 -7.91 24.65 0.35
C ALA A 95 -9.27 24.22 -0.22
N GLU A 96 -10.33 24.96 0.14
CA GLU A 96 -11.69 24.77 -0.38
C GLU A 96 -11.65 24.68 -1.92
N PRO A 97 -12.20 23.61 -2.56
CA PRO A 97 -13.53 23.04 -2.32
C PRO A 97 -13.56 21.50 -2.15
N THR A 98 -12.46 20.87 -1.73
CA THR A 98 -12.38 19.40 -1.67
C THR A 98 -12.91 18.86 -0.34
N VAL A 99 -13.98 18.05 -0.37
CA VAL A 99 -14.51 17.32 0.79
C VAL A 99 -13.42 16.43 1.37
N SER A 100 -13.13 16.61 2.66
CA SER A 100 -12.11 15.82 3.34
C SER A 100 -12.67 14.44 3.68
N TRP A 101 -11.79 13.47 3.91
CA TRP A 101 -12.22 12.14 4.35
C TRP A 101 -12.51 12.07 5.85
N GLY A 102 -12.34 13.19 6.58
CA GLY A 102 -12.48 13.29 8.04
C GLY A 102 -13.51 14.31 8.54
N ILE A 103 -14.09 15.12 7.65
CA ILE A 103 -15.20 16.08 7.81
C ILE A 103 -15.88 16.30 6.46
#